data_AF-A0A1A8JRX6-F1
#
_entry.id   AF-A0A1A8JRX6-F1
#
_cell.length_a   1.000
_cell.length_b   1.000
_cell.length_c   1.000
_cell.angle_alpha   90.00
_cell.angle_beta   90.00
_cell.angle_gamma   90.00
#
_symmetry.space_group_name_H-M   'P 1'
#
loop_
_entity.id
_entity.type
_entity.pdbx_description
1 polymer ?
#
loop_
_entity_poly.entity_id
_entity_poly.type
_entity_poly.pdbx_seq_one_letter_code
_entity_poly.pdbx_strand_id
1 'polypeptide(L)'
;IDVIVVRQPDGSFQCSPFHVRFGKLGVLRSREKVVDIEINGEPVDLHMKLGDNGEAFFVEQNENMEVPAYLCTSPIPQEAPEKVEETPEGLLGTGSGARRKKRRRKRVRSDPHLRE
;
A
#
# COMPACT_ATOMS: atom_id res chain seq x y z
N ILE A 1 13.06 14.00 11.13
CA ILE A 1 12.89 13.57 12.53
C ILE A 1 13.81 12.40 12.72
N ASP A 2 14.51 12.38 13.84
CA ASP A 2 15.51 11.37 14.09
C ASP A 2 14.89 10.19 14.83
N VAL A 3 15.34 8.99 14.49
CA VAL A 3 14.99 7.77 15.20
C VAL A 3 16.21 7.31 15.97
N ILE A 4 16.04 7.10 17.27
CA ILE A 4 17.08 6.57 18.15
C ILE A 4 16.70 5.14 18.49
N VAL A 5 17.66 4.22 18.38
CA VAL A 5 17.50 2.80 18.71
C VAL A 5 18.52 2.43 19.77
N VAL A 6 18.07 1.73 20.81
CA VAL A 6 18.91 1.29 21.94
C VAL A 6 18.78 -0.23 22.09
N ARG A 7 19.93 -0.91 22.15
CA ARG A 7 20.02 -2.33 22.49
C ARG A 7 19.90 -2.53 23.99
N GLN A 8 18.94 -3.35 24.41
CA GLN A 8 18.67 -3.69 25.80
C GLN A 8 19.63 -4.79 26.30
N PRO A 9 19.75 -4.99 27.63
CA PRO A 9 20.63 -6.02 28.20
C PRO A 9 20.29 -7.46 27.76
N ASP A 10 19.01 -7.71 27.45
CA ASP A 10 18.52 -9.01 26.93
C ASP A 10 18.81 -9.21 25.44
N GLY A 11 19.40 -8.21 24.78
CA GLY A 11 19.69 -8.23 23.35
C GLY A 11 18.56 -7.72 22.45
N SER A 12 17.39 -7.40 22.99
CA SER A 12 16.29 -6.78 22.25
C SER A 12 16.61 -5.33 21.88
N PHE A 13 15.86 -4.75 20.94
CA PHE A 13 15.99 -3.35 20.55
C PHE A 13 14.71 -2.61 20.88
N GLN A 14 14.85 -1.42 21.45
CA GLN A 14 13.76 -0.47 21.59
C GLN A 14 14.13 0.84 20.90
N CYS A 15 13.14 1.52 20.37
CA CYS A 15 13.35 2.74 19.61
C CYS A 15 12.38 3.84 20.00
N SER A 16 12.77 5.08 19.70
CA SER A 16 11.81 6.18 19.61
C SER A 16 10.81 5.91 18.49
N PRO A 17 9.58 6.44 18.57
CA PRO A 17 8.58 6.26 17.52
C PRO A 17 9.09 6.66 16.13
N PHE A 18 8.74 5.87 15.12
CA PHE A 18 9.00 6.20 13.72
C PHE A 18 7.97 7.24 13.25
N HIS A 19 8.37 8.52 13.22
CA HIS A 19 7.53 9.57 12.67
C HIS A 19 7.95 9.91 11.25
N VAL A 20 7.28 9.27 10.29
CA VAL A 20 7.49 9.51 8.86
C VAL A 20 6.30 10.28 8.32
N ARG A 21 6.59 11.44 7.71
CA ARG A 21 5.60 12.27 7.02
C ARG A 21 6.09 12.66 5.64
N PHE A 22 5.26 12.37 4.66
CA PHE A 22 5.36 12.93 3.34
C PHE A 22 4.54 14.22 3.30
N GLY A 23 5.10 15.25 2.64
CA GLY A 23 4.46 16.56 2.50
C GLY A 23 3.28 16.51 1.53
N LYS A 24 3.18 17.52 0.65
CA LYS A 24 2.13 17.55 -0.36
C LYS A 24 2.34 16.45 -1.41
N LEU A 25 1.77 15.29 -1.15
CA LEU A 25 1.64 14.23 -2.12
C LEU A 25 0.37 14.45 -2.95
N GLY A 26 0.47 14.14 -4.24
CA GLY A 26 -0.68 14.14 -5.14
C GLY A 26 -1.65 13.00 -4.84
N VAL A 27 -2.58 12.77 -5.77
CA VAL A 27 -3.47 11.60 -5.69
C VAL A 27 -2.67 10.35 -6.04
N LEU A 28 -2.35 9.56 -5.03
CA LEU A 28 -1.64 8.28 -5.18
C LEU A 28 -2.61 7.12 -5.43
N ARG A 29 -2.18 6.16 -6.24
CA ARG A 29 -2.85 4.87 -6.38
C ARG A 29 -2.52 3.96 -5.20
N SER A 30 -3.34 2.94 -4.95
CA SER A 30 -3.13 2.05 -3.79
C SER A 30 -1.78 1.33 -3.80
N ARG A 31 -1.21 1.03 -4.98
CA ARG A 31 0.16 0.46 -5.11
C ARG A 31 1.26 1.45 -4.75
N GLU A 32 0.99 2.75 -4.86
CA GLU A 32 1.93 3.82 -4.53
C GLU A 32 1.86 4.20 -3.04
N LYS A 33 0.96 3.58 -2.27
CA LYS A 33 0.85 3.79 -0.81
C LYS A 33 1.74 2.84 0.00
N VAL A 34 2.72 2.21 -0.66
CA VAL A 34 3.75 1.40 0.00
C VAL A 34 4.99 2.27 0.15
N VAL A 35 5.60 2.23 1.32
CA VAL A 35 6.83 2.96 1.64
C VAL A 35 7.91 1.92 1.91
N ASP A 36 8.95 1.95 1.08
CA ASP A 36 10.12 1.09 1.21
C ASP A 36 11.14 1.68 2.17
N ILE A 37 11.91 0.80 2.81
CA ILE A 37 12.91 1.17 3.80
C ILE A 37 14.26 0.62 3.35
N GLU A 38 15.27 1.49 3.38
CA GLU A 38 16.66 1.13 3.19
C GLU A 38 17.46 1.53 4.43
N ILE A 39 18.33 0.64 4.90
CA ILE A 39 19.23 0.89 6.03
C ILE A 39 20.66 0.83 5.52
N ASN A 40 21.39 1.95 5.64
CA ASN A 40 22.73 2.10 5.09
C ASN A 40 22.82 1.85 3.58
N GLY A 41 21.74 2.15 2.84
CA GLY A 41 21.65 1.93 1.39
C GLY A 41 21.24 0.50 0.98
N GLU A 42 20.97 -0.38 1.95
CA GLU A 42 20.53 -1.75 1.68
C GLU A 42 19.01 -1.87 1.93
N PRO A 43 18.24 -2.42 0.98
CA PRO A 43 16.80 -2.63 1.16
C PRO A 43 16.53 -3.67 2.25
N VAL A 44 15.46 -3.46 3.00
CA VAL A 44 14.99 -4.42 4.01
C VAL A 44 13.60 -4.95 3.66
N ASP A 45 13.31 -6.18 4.07
CA ASP A 45 11.96 -6.79 3.96
C ASP A 45 11.03 -6.24 5.04
N LEU A 46 10.88 -4.91 5.05
CA LEU A 46 10.03 -4.18 5.96
C LEU A 46 9.46 -2.97 5.22
N HIS A 47 8.14 -2.90 5.18
CA HIS A 47 7.42 -1.84 4.49
C HIS A 47 6.49 -1.10 5.45
N MET A 48 6.26 0.19 5.18
CA MET A 48 5.21 0.97 5.83
C MET A 48 4.05 1.23 4.86
N LYS A 49 2.87 1.47 5.42
CA LYS A 49 1.72 1.95 4.68
C LYS A 49 1.63 3.46 4.79
N LEU A 50 1.41 4.11 3.66
CA LEU A 50 1.14 5.54 3.58
C LEU A 50 -0.35 5.84 3.76
N GLY A 51 -0.66 6.67 4.76
CA GLY A 51 -1.98 7.24 5.04
C GLY A 51 -2.31 8.43 4.15
N ASP A 52 -3.57 8.86 4.21
CA ASP A 52 -4.09 9.96 3.38
C ASP A 52 -3.57 11.34 3.81
N ASN A 53 -3.15 11.50 5.06
CA ASN A 53 -2.60 12.75 5.57
C ASN A 53 -1.06 12.83 5.41
N GLY A 54 -0.48 11.85 4.71
CA GLY A 54 0.95 11.73 4.46
C GLY A 54 1.73 11.06 5.59
N GLU A 55 1.07 10.59 6.65
CA GLU A 55 1.67 9.77 7.70
C GLU A 55 2.00 8.37 7.17
N ALA A 56 3.15 7.81 7.54
CA ALA A 56 3.42 6.39 7.30
C ALA A 56 3.44 5.61 8.61
N PHE A 57 2.95 4.37 8.58
CA PHE A 57 2.88 3.49 9.75
C PHE A 57 3.18 2.04 9.35
N PHE A 58 3.70 1.27 10.30
CA PHE A 58 3.90 -0.16 10.13
C PHE A 58 2.55 -0.90 10.16
N VAL A 59 2.45 -1.98 9.39
CA VAL A 59 1.27 -2.84 9.34
C VAL A 59 1.69 -4.23 9.78
N GLU A 60 0.97 -4.75 10.77
CA GLU A 60 1.14 -6.10 11.27
C GLU A 60 -0.16 -6.87 11.05
N GLN A 61 -0.06 -8.09 10.52
CA GLN A 61 -1.21 -8.97 10.39
C GLN A 61 -1.48 -9.63 11.75
N ASN A 62 -2.66 -9.35 12.32
CA ASN A 62 -3.07 -9.94 13.57
C ASN A 62 -4.17 -10.99 13.32
N GLU A 63 -3.88 -12.24 13.62
CA GLU A 63 -4.82 -13.36 13.43
C GLU A 63 -5.81 -13.52 14.61
N ASN A 64 -5.43 -13.03 15.80
CA ASN A 64 -5.99 -13.52 17.07
C ASN A 64 -6.55 -12.43 17.99
N MET A 65 -6.60 -11.15 17.56
CA MET A 65 -7.14 -10.07 18.39
C MET A 65 -8.21 -9.24 17.69
N GLU A 66 -9.18 -8.82 18.50
CA GLU A 66 -10.22 -7.85 18.16
C GLU A 66 -9.57 -6.46 18.05
N VAL A 67 -8.95 -6.19 16.89
CA VAL A 67 -8.33 -4.89 16.60
C VAL A 67 -9.45 -3.86 16.36
N PRO A 68 -9.41 -2.68 17.01
CA PRO A 68 -10.39 -1.64 16.78
C PRO A 68 -10.48 -1.25 15.29
N ALA A 69 -11.70 -1.11 14.77
CA ALA A 69 -11.93 -0.90 13.34
C ALA A 69 -11.21 0.33 12.74
N TYR A 70 -10.93 1.35 13.56
CA TYR A 70 -10.23 2.56 13.12
C TYR A 70 -8.71 2.37 12.95
N LEU A 71 -8.14 1.27 13.46
CA LEU A 71 -6.74 0.89 13.25
C LEU A 71 -6.59 -0.09 12.08
N CYS A 72 -7.69 -0.71 11.64
CA CYS A 72 -7.66 -1.65 10.52
C CYS A 72 -7.34 -0.92 9.21
N THR A 73 -6.41 -1.48 8.45
CA THR A 73 -6.02 -0.98 7.14
C THR A 73 -6.08 -2.11 6.11
N SER A 74 -6.17 -1.72 4.83
CA SER A 74 -5.97 -2.67 3.74
C SER A 74 -4.55 -3.27 3.79
N PRO A 75 -4.37 -4.56 3.49
CA PRO A 75 -3.05 -5.18 3.47
C PRO A 75 -2.12 -4.46 2.47
N ILE A 76 -0.82 -4.50 2.78
CA ILE A 76 0.22 -4.09 1.84
C ILE A 76 0.26 -5.14 0.73
N PRO A 77 0.21 -4.75 -0.56
CA PRO A 77 0.40 -5.70 -1.65
C PRO A 77 1.77 -6.35 -1.51
N GLN A 78 1.81 -7.68 -1.36
CA GLN A 78 3.08 -8.40 -1.36
C GLN A 78 3.60 -8.47 -2.79
N GLU A 79 4.86 -8.06 -3.01
CA GLU A 79 5.57 -8.43 -4.23
C GLU A 79 5.86 -9.92 -4.13
N ALA A 80 5.25 -10.73 -5.00
CA ALA A 80 5.59 -12.14 -5.06
C ALA A 80 7.08 -12.24 -5.41
N PRO A 81 7.89 -13.04 -4.69
CA PRO A 81 9.28 -13.22 -5.05
C PRO A 81 9.31 -13.68 -6.51
N GLU A 82 10.01 -12.94 -7.36
CA GLU A 82 10.30 -13.37 -8.72
C GLU A 82 11.04 -14.70 -8.59
N LYS A 83 10.32 -15.80 -8.81
CA LYS A 83 10.97 -17.09 -9.05
C LYS A 83 11.85 -16.87 -10.28
N VAL A 84 13.16 -16.87 -10.05
CA VAL A 84 14.15 -17.00 -11.12
C VAL A 84 14.03 -18.43 -11.66
N GLU A 85 13.00 -18.68 -12.48
CA GLU A 85 12.92 -19.89 -13.29
C GLU A 85 13.71 -19.62 -14.57
N GLU A 86 15.00 -19.97 -14.57
CA GLU A 86 15.76 -20.18 -15.80
C GLU A 86 15.10 -21.31 -16.60
N THR A 87 14.39 -21.01 -17.68
CA THR A 87 14.18 -21.97 -18.77
C THR A 87 14.08 -21.26 -20.14
N PRO A 88 14.61 -21.88 -21.21
CA PRO A 88 14.80 -21.26 -22.52
C PRO A 88 13.51 -21.15 -23.34
N GLU A 89 13.57 -20.27 -24.34
CA GLU A 89 12.51 -19.85 -25.25
C GLU A 89 11.69 -20.99 -25.92
N GLY A 90 10.37 -20.78 -26.09
CA GLY A 90 9.56 -21.57 -27.04
C GLY A 90 8.02 -21.55 -26.88
N LEU A 91 7.34 -20.71 -27.67
CA LEU A 91 5.98 -20.81 -28.26
C LEU A 91 4.68 -21.06 -27.42
N LEU A 92 3.78 -20.05 -27.54
CA LEU A 92 2.35 -20.05 -27.94
C LEU A 92 1.22 -20.76 -27.14
N GLY A 93 0.21 -19.94 -26.79
CA GLY A 93 -1.23 -20.29 -26.63
C GLY A 93 -1.68 -20.61 -25.19
N THR A 94 -2.82 -20.18 -24.62
CA THR A 94 -4.12 -19.69 -25.10
C THR A 94 -4.95 -19.15 -23.90
N GLY A 95 -6.03 -18.38 -24.15
CA GLY A 95 -7.23 -18.29 -23.27
C GLY A 95 -7.30 -17.08 -22.31
N SER A 96 -7.87 -15.94 -22.70
CA SER A 96 -9.30 -15.57 -22.64
C SER A 96 -9.79 -15.08 -21.25
N GLY A 97 -10.10 -13.78 -21.18
CA GLY A 97 -10.66 -13.13 -19.98
C GLY A 97 -11.30 -11.79 -20.29
N ALA A 98 -12.42 -11.81 -21.03
CA ALA A 98 -13.18 -10.62 -21.41
C ALA A 98 -13.82 -9.93 -20.17
N ARG A 99 -13.19 -8.85 -19.66
CA ARG A 99 -13.81 -7.99 -18.64
C ARG A 99 -14.76 -6.99 -19.29
N ARG A 100 -16.06 -7.30 -19.23
CA ARG A 100 -17.17 -6.42 -19.64
C ARG A 100 -17.16 -5.12 -18.81
N LYS A 101 -16.78 -4.00 -19.42
CA LYS A 101 -16.89 -2.65 -18.83
C LYS A 101 -18.37 -2.24 -18.74
N LYS A 102 -18.98 -2.30 -17.55
CA LYS A 102 -20.29 -1.68 -17.27
C LYS A 102 -20.15 -0.16 -17.32
N ARG A 103 -20.53 0.45 -18.46
CA ARG A 103 -20.65 1.91 -18.62
C ARG A 103 -21.74 2.44 -17.68
N ARG A 104 -21.33 3.18 -16.65
CA ARG A 104 -22.22 3.95 -15.77
C ARG A 104 -22.92 5.04 -16.59
N ARG A 105 -24.22 4.90 -16.84
CA ARG A 105 -25.05 5.90 -17.53
C ARG A 105 -25.07 7.20 -16.71
N LYS A 106 -24.56 8.29 -17.30
CA LYS A 106 -24.67 9.66 -16.76
C LYS A 106 -26.14 10.08 -16.89
N ARG A 107 -26.87 10.17 -15.78
CA ARG A 107 -28.22 10.74 -15.76
C ARG A 107 -28.09 12.23 -16.10
N VAL A 108 -28.63 12.64 -17.24
CA VAL A 108 -28.80 14.03 -17.62
C VAL A 108 -29.83 14.62 -16.65
N ARG A 109 -29.45 15.66 -15.91
CA ARG A 109 -30.38 16.47 -15.11
C ARG A 109 -31.24 17.25 -16.11
N SER A 110 -32.55 17.01 -16.09
CA SER A 110 -33.52 17.82 -16.82
C SER A 110 -33.71 19.15 -16.09
N ASP A 111 -33.45 20.24 -16.81
CA ASP A 111 -33.66 21.63 -16.39
C ASP A 111 -35.15 21.98 -16.55
N PRO A 112 -35.87 22.50 -15.54
CA PRO A 112 -37.23 22.95 -15.71
C PRO A 112 -37.32 24.46 -15.54
N HIS A 113 -37.09 25.24 -16.60
CA HIS A 113 -37.58 26.62 -16.65
C HIS A 113 -37.77 27.08 -18.10
N LEU A 114 -39.02 27.13 -18.55
CA LEU A 114 -39.69 28.33 -19.08
C LEU A 114 -41.11 27.95 -19.53
N ARG A 115 -42.11 28.53 -18.87
CA ARG A 115 -43.41 28.84 -19.48
C ARG A 115 -43.72 30.28 -19.12
N GLU A 116 -44.14 31.02 -20.15
CA GLU A 116 -44.68 32.39 -20.11
C GLU A 116 -45.81 32.55 -19.10
#